data_AF-A0AAU5TL57-F1
#
_entry.id   AF-A0AAU5TL57-F1
#
_cell.length_a   1.000
_cell.length_b   1.000
_cell.length_c   1.000
_cell.angle_alpha   90.00
_cell.angle_beta   90.00
_cell.angle_gamma   90.00
#
_symmetry.space_group_name_H-M   'P 1'
#
loop_
_entity.id
_entity.type
_entity.pdbx_description
1 polymer ?
#
loop_
_entity_poly.entity_id
_entity_poly.type
_entity_poly.pdbx_seq_one_letter_code
_entity_poly.pdbx_strand_id
1 'polypeptide(L)'
;MLTVQMNDAAAALLSVWTGLAPAQPSQGLTVGLRDLTANGIALHGDAVVLADTARRLRGTGSGGFIDLTAWECSVNSFHLEDFVPVAVEILDDGEPVIAEADQRLLLTQGLTLALHICRLGRSAEPPLQIRCIVSAGTTNGTFRFHRVRAGQQEHHPDLDRYTLEKMIVIDTGSARS
;
A
#
# COMPACT_ATOMS: atom_id res chain seq x y z
N MET A 1 4.55 7.13 15.88
CA MET A 1 5.07 5.74 16.03
C MET A 1 4.67 4.96 14.79
N LEU A 2 5.53 4.11 14.21
CA LEU A 2 5.12 3.28 13.07
C LEU A 2 4.50 1.98 13.60
N THR A 3 3.31 1.60 13.12
CA THR A 3 2.67 0.32 13.44
C THR A 3 2.57 -0.51 12.16
N VAL A 4 2.83 -1.81 12.27
CA VAL A 4 2.65 -2.78 11.18
C VAL A 4 1.75 -3.90 11.69
N GLN A 5 0.68 -4.18 10.97
CA GLN A 5 -0.23 -5.29 11.20
C GLN A 5 -0.23 -6.19 9.97
N MET A 6 -0.28 -7.51 10.17
CA MET A 6 -0.33 -8.51 9.11
C MET A 6 -1.37 -9.55 9.49
N ASN A 7 -2.06 -10.13 8.49
CA ASN A 7 -2.78 -11.38 8.73
C ASN A 7 -1.80 -12.56 8.79
N ASP A 8 -2.25 -13.69 9.36
CA ASP A 8 -1.41 -14.86 9.57
C ASP A 8 -0.81 -15.39 8.26
N ALA A 9 -1.57 -15.33 7.16
CA ALA A 9 -1.12 -15.73 5.84
C ALA A 9 0.05 -14.87 5.32
N ALA A 10 -0.01 -13.54 5.49
CA ALA A 10 1.08 -12.64 5.14
C ALA A 10 2.30 -12.84 6.05
N ALA A 11 2.08 -12.99 7.36
CA ALA A 11 3.16 -13.18 8.33
C ALA A 11 3.91 -14.50 8.10
N ALA A 12 3.19 -15.59 7.81
CA ALA A 12 3.75 -16.88 7.43
C ALA A 12 4.54 -16.78 6.13
N LEU A 13 3.97 -16.15 5.09
CA LEU A 13 4.64 -16.00 3.80
C LEU A 13 5.91 -15.14 3.91
N LEU A 14 5.90 -14.07 4.69
CA LEU A 14 7.11 -13.25 4.90
C LEU A 14 8.09 -13.85 5.92
N SER A 15 7.77 -15.01 6.48
CA SER A 15 8.62 -15.75 7.43
C SER A 15 9.02 -14.93 8.67
N VAL A 16 8.16 -13.98 9.07
CA VAL A 16 8.41 -13.00 10.16
C VAL A 16 8.69 -13.68 11.51
N TRP A 17 8.24 -14.93 11.69
CA TRP A 17 8.39 -15.71 12.92
C TRP A 17 9.69 -16.54 13.02
N THR A 18 10.56 -16.52 12.01
CA THR A 18 11.80 -17.34 11.99
C THR A 18 13.06 -16.65 12.54
N GLY A 19 12.90 -15.55 13.30
CA GLY A 19 13.95 -15.07 14.20
C GLY A 19 15.09 -14.25 13.59
N LEU A 20 14.87 -13.58 12.46
CA LEU A 20 15.79 -12.58 11.93
C LEU A 20 15.02 -11.30 11.57
N ALA A 21 15.70 -10.17 11.73
CA ALA A 21 15.25 -8.81 11.45
C ALA A 21 14.26 -8.72 10.29
N PRO A 22 13.24 -7.82 10.35
CA PRO A 22 12.26 -7.65 9.27
C PRO A 22 13.03 -7.66 7.97
N ALA A 23 12.75 -8.64 7.11
CA ALA A 23 13.49 -8.88 5.89
C ALA A 23 13.67 -7.53 5.21
N GLN A 24 14.83 -6.90 5.40
CA GLN A 24 15.10 -5.65 4.73
C GLN A 24 15.23 -6.11 3.30
N PRO A 25 14.36 -5.63 2.40
CA PRO A 25 14.47 -5.99 1.00
C PRO A 25 15.90 -5.62 0.59
N SER A 26 16.70 -6.63 0.25
CA SER A 26 18.12 -6.45 -0.09
C SER A 26 18.30 -5.62 -1.36
N GLN A 27 17.20 -5.36 -2.06
CA GLN A 27 17.08 -4.48 -3.19
C GLN A 27 15.97 -3.47 -2.86
N GLY A 28 16.27 -2.17 -2.95
CA GLY A 28 15.25 -1.13 -2.78
C GLY A 28 14.09 -1.27 -3.77
N LEU A 29 13.19 -0.28 -3.82
CA LEU A 29 12.07 -0.28 -4.77
C LEU A 29 12.53 -0.61 -6.19
N THR A 30 11.71 -1.43 -6.89
CA THR A 30 11.85 -1.61 -8.34
C THR A 30 11.86 -0.26 -9.05
N VAL A 31 12.44 -0.20 -10.26
CA VAL A 31 12.51 1.06 -11.03
C VAL A 31 11.12 1.67 -11.21
N GLY A 32 10.12 0.86 -11.59
CA GLY A 32 8.74 1.33 -11.75
C GLY A 32 8.16 1.96 -10.49
N LEU A 33 8.31 1.31 -9.33
CA LEU A 33 7.82 1.86 -8.06
C LEU A 33 8.59 3.10 -7.62
N ARG A 34 9.90 3.15 -7.88
CA ARG A 34 10.73 4.31 -7.58
C ARG A 34 10.36 5.51 -8.42
N ASP A 35 10.11 5.30 -9.71
CA ASP A 35 9.71 6.35 -10.64
C ASP A 35 8.31 6.87 -10.29
N LEU A 36 7.38 5.97 -9.93
CA LEU A 36 6.04 6.31 -9.48
C LEU A 36 6.04 7.27 -8.27
N THR A 37 6.97 7.09 -7.34
CA THR A 37 7.08 7.92 -6.13
C THR A 37 8.18 8.96 -6.17
N ALA A 38 8.85 9.15 -7.32
CA ALA A 38 10.04 10.00 -7.44
C ALA A 38 9.77 11.46 -7.03
N ASN A 39 8.56 11.96 -7.33
CA ASN A 39 8.14 13.33 -7.00
C ASN A 39 7.45 13.44 -5.63
N GLY A 40 7.39 12.35 -4.87
CA GLY A 40 6.80 12.29 -3.54
C GLY A 40 5.27 12.30 -3.52
N ILE A 41 4.73 12.74 -2.37
CA ILE A 41 3.29 12.91 -2.14
C ILE A 41 2.96 14.39 -2.00
N ALA A 42 1.73 14.77 -2.30
CA ALA A 42 1.23 16.13 -2.20
C ALA A 42 -0.16 16.16 -1.58
N LEU A 43 -0.51 17.31 -0.99
CA LEU A 43 -1.88 17.60 -0.60
C LEU A 43 -2.70 18.06 -1.82
N HIS A 44 -3.92 17.55 -1.92
CA HIS A 44 -4.96 17.98 -2.84
C HIS A 44 -6.20 18.32 -2.01
N GLY A 45 -6.29 19.58 -1.59
CA GLY A 45 -7.21 19.97 -0.51
C GLY A 45 -6.79 19.30 0.80
N ASP A 46 -7.73 18.64 1.48
CA ASP A 46 -7.47 17.89 2.72
C ASP A 46 -7.00 16.44 2.48
N ALA A 47 -6.90 16.03 1.22
CA ALA A 47 -6.49 14.70 0.83
C ALA A 47 -5.01 14.61 0.45
N VAL A 48 -4.42 13.42 0.58
CA VAL A 48 -3.04 13.11 0.21
C VAL A 48 -3.02 12.19 -0.99
N VAL A 49 -2.21 12.54 -2.00
CA VAL A 49 -2.04 11.74 -3.23
C VAL A 49 -0.58 11.75 -3.67
N LEU A 50 -0.22 10.92 -4.64
CA LEU A 50 1.07 11.04 -5.32
C LEU A 50 1.17 12.42 -6.00
N ALA A 51 2.34 13.07 -5.95
CA ALA A 51 2.51 14.42 -6.47
C ALA A 51 2.16 14.54 -7.95
N ASP A 52 2.42 13.49 -8.73
CA ASP A 52 2.11 13.43 -10.16
C ASP A 52 0.60 13.30 -10.40
N THR A 53 -0.08 12.52 -9.55
CA THR A 53 -1.54 12.40 -9.52
C THR A 53 -2.18 13.74 -9.17
N ALA A 54 -1.69 14.47 -8.17
CA ALA A 54 -2.18 15.81 -7.84
C ALA A 54 -2.09 16.78 -9.03
N ARG A 55 -1.01 16.71 -9.82
CA ARG A 55 -0.86 17.56 -11.02
C ARG A 55 -1.89 17.24 -12.10
N ARG A 56 -2.30 15.97 -12.23
CA ARG A 56 -3.31 15.53 -13.19
C ARG A 56 -4.74 15.86 -12.74
N LEU A 57 -5.00 15.78 -11.43
CA LEU A 57 -6.30 16.08 -10.81
C LEU A 57 -6.58 17.58 -10.63
N ARG A 58 -5.82 18.47 -11.27
CA ARG A 58 -6.01 19.92 -11.13
C ARG A 58 -7.43 20.31 -11.55
N GLY A 59 -8.19 20.88 -10.60
CA GLY A 59 -9.57 21.31 -10.82
C GLY A 59 -10.64 20.23 -10.62
N THR A 60 -10.25 18.98 -10.32
CA THR A 60 -11.19 17.91 -9.98
C THR A 60 -11.29 17.73 -8.47
N GLY A 61 -12.49 17.84 -7.91
CA GLY A 61 -12.75 17.56 -6.49
C GLY A 61 -13.03 16.09 -6.22
N SER A 62 -13.24 15.73 -4.95
CA SER A 62 -13.57 14.37 -4.49
C SER A 62 -15.03 13.96 -4.73
N GLY A 63 -15.74 14.62 -5.65
CA GLY A 63 -17.18 14.46 -5.83
C GLY A 63 -17.59 13.01 -6.08
N GLY A 64 -18.68 12.57 -5.45
CA GLY A 64 -19.27 11.23 -5.64
C GLY A 64 -18.82 10.16 -4.65
N PHE A 65 -17.82 10.43 -3.80
CA PHE A 65 -17.39 9.51 -2.74
C PHE A 65 -18.05 9.82 -1.40
N ILE A 66 -18.23 8.80 -0.58
CA ILE A 66 -18.85 8.94 0.76
C ILE A 66 -17.98 9.79 1.70
N ASP A 67 -16.65 9.72 1.55
CA ASP A 67 -15.70 10.57 2.25
C ASP A 67 -14.36 10.67 1.49
N LEU A 68 -13.43 11.44 2.06
CA LEU A 68 -12.08 11.65 1.49
C LEU A 68 -11.21 10.40 1.54
N THR A 69 -11.42 9.51 2.49
CA THR A 69 -10.63 8.29 2.62
C THR A 69 -11.01 7.30 1.52
N ALA A 70 -12.30 7.16 1.21
CA ALA A 70 -12.77 6.38 0.07
C ALA A 70 -12.24 6.95 -1.26
N TRP A 71 -12.21 8.28 -1.40
CA TRP A 71 -11.63 8.95 -2.57
C TRP A 71 -10.11 8.72 -2.67
N GLU A 72 -9.36 8.91 -1.59
CA GLU A 72 -7.91 8.65 -1.53
C GLU A 72 -7.60 7.19 -1.88
N CYS A 73 -8.35 6.24 -1.32
CA CYS A 73 -8.22 4.82 -1.67
C CYS A 73 -8.46 4.59 -3.16
N SER A 74 -9.41 5.27 -3.79
CA SER A 74 -9.66 5.15 -5.23
C SER A 74 -8.50 5.72 -6.06
N VAL A 75 -8.00 6.91 -5.73
CA VAL A 75 -6.96 7.58 -6.55
C VAL A 75 -5.52 7.11 -6.27
N ASN A 76 -5.28 6.52 -5.10
CA ASN A 76 -3.99 6.01 -4.67
C ASN A 76 -3.92 4.48 -4.68
N SER A 77 -4.89 3.79 -5.28
CA SER A 77 -4.86 2.34 -5.45
C SER A 77 -4.33 1.96 -6.82
N PHE A 78 -3.40 1.00 -6.85
CA PHE A 78 -2.87 0.44 -8.08
C PHE A 78 -2.40 -1.00 -7.85
N HIS A 79 -2.26 -1.74 -8.94
CA HIS A 79 -1.75 -3.09 -8.92
C HIS A 79 -0.21 -3.10 -8.85
N LEU A 80 0.36 -3.95 -8.02
CA LEU A 80 1.79 -4.03 -7.79
C LEU A 80 2.50 -4.74 -8.95
N GLU A 81 1.86 -5.72 -9.56
CA GLU A 81 2.35 -6.46 -10.73
C GLU A 81 2.59 -5.56 -11.96
N ASP A 82 2.00 -4.37 -12.03
CA ASP A 82 2.29 -3.38 -13.06
C ASP A 82 3.71 -2.79 -12.94
N PHE A 83 4.35 -2.92 -11.77
CA PHE A 83 5.64 -2.29 -11.45
C PHE A 83 6.69 -3.26 -10.91
N VAL A 84 6.28 -4.48 -10.54
CA VAL A 84 7.12 -5.51 -9.95
C VAL A 84 7.22 -6.67 -10.94
N PRO A 85 8.43 -7.17 -11.24
CA PRO A 85 8.63 -8.20 -12.27
C PRO A 85 8.17 -9.56 -11.75
N VAL A 86 6.87 -9.81 -11.79
CA VAL A 86 6.23 -11.10 -11.48
C VAL A 86 5.61 -11.69 -12.74
N ALA A 87 5.42 -13.02 -12.73
CA ALA A 87 4.63 -13.67 -13.75
C ALA A 87 3.15 -13.64 -13.36
N VAL A 88 2.31 -13.18 -14.30
CA VAL A 88 0.86 -13.33 -14.24
C VAL A 88 0.49 -14.30 -15.36
N GLU A 89 0.18 -15.54 -14.99
CA GLU A 89 -0.28 -16.57 -15.92
C GLU A 89 -1.79 -16.41 -16.12
N ILE A 90 -2.27 -16.54 -17.35
CA ILE A 90 -3.70 -16.56 -17.65
C ILE A 90 -4.10 -18.02 -17.87
N LEU A 91 -4.99 -18.53 -17.04
CA LEU A 91 -5.52 -19.89 -17.17
C LEU A 91 -6.49 -20.00 -18.36
N ASP A 92 -6.86 -21.24 -18.71
CA ASP A 92 -7.78 -21.53 -19.82
C ASP A 92 -9.17 -20.88 -19.67
N ASP A 93 -9.59 -20.58 -18.43
CA ASP A 93 -10.84 -19.87 -18.11
C ASP A 93 -10.68 -18.33 -18.14
N GLY A 94 -9.48 -17.84 -18.41
CA GLY A 94 -9.15 -16.42 -18.44
C GLY A 94 -8.78 -15.81 -17.08
N GLU A 95 -8.79 -16.59 -16.00
CA GLU A 95 -8.43 -16.08 -14.67
C GLU A 95 -6.91 -15.86 -14.55
N PRO A 96 -6.47 -14.69 -14.05
CA PRO A 96 -5.07 -14.45 -13.76
C PRO A 96 -4.62 -15.24 -12.52
N VAL A 97 -3.44 -15.83 -12.60
CA VAL A 97 -2.81 -16.56 -11.50
C VAL A 97 -1.38 -16.07 -11.29
N ILE A 98 -1.09 -15.73 -10.04
CA ILE A 98 0.21 -15.32 -9.55
C ILE A 98 0.71 -16.41 -8.59
N ALA A 99 1.88 -16.97 -8.88
CA ALA A 99 2.49 -18.00 -8.05
C ALA A 99 2.84 -17.46 -6.65
N GLU A 100 2.86 -18.33 -5.63
CA GLU A 100 3.09 -17.90 -4.24
C GLU A 100 4.46 -17.20 -4.04
N ALA A 101 5.49 -17.61 -4.79
CA ALA A 101 6.79 -16.95 -4.77
C ALA A 101 6.70 -15.50 -5.27
N ASP A 102 5.88 -15.25 -6.29
CA ASP A 102 5.64 -13.92 -6.84
C ASP A 102 4.74 -13.09 -5.91
N GLN A 103 3.75 -13.70 -5.26
CA GLN A 103 2.98 -13.05 -4.19
C GLN A 103 3.90 -12.58 -3.04
N ARG A 104 4.92 -13.37 -2.67
CA ARG A 104 5.93 -12.97 -1.67
C ARG A 104 6.71 -11.75 -2.14
N LEU A 105 7.09 -11.71 -3.42
CA LEU A 105 7.78 -10.56 -4.01
C LEU A 105 6.90 -9.30 -4.00
N LEU A 106 5.62 -9.43 -4.37
CA LEU A 106 4.64 -8.33 -4.33
C LEU A 106 4.48 -7.79 -2.90
N LEU A 107 4.27 -8.63 -1.89
CA LEU A 107 4.18 -8.20 -0.50
C LEU A 107 5.46 -7.52 -0.01
N THR A 108 6.63 -8.04 -0.40
CA THR A 108 7.92 -7.45 -0.01
C THR A 108 8.10 -6.06 -0.64
N GLN A 109 7.82 -5.90 -1.92
CA GLN A 109 7.89 -4.61 -2.61
C GLN A 109 6.82 -3.62 -2.10
N GLY A 110 5.59 -4.09 -1.87
CA GLY A 110 4.51 -3.31 -1.28
C GLY A 110 4.84 -2.82 0.13
N LEU A 111 5.43 -3.67 0.99
CA LEU A 111 5.91 -3.25 2.31
C LEU A 111 7.03 -2.22 2.21
N THR A 112 7.98 -2.42 1.28
CA THR A 112 9.06 -1.44 1.01
C THR A 112 8.50 -0.09 0.63
N LEU A 113 7.50 -0.10 -0.26
CA LEU A 113 6.81 1.08 -0.74
C LEU A 113 6.02 1.76 0.38
N ALA A 114 5.30 1.00 1.21
CA ALA A 114 4.59 1.54 2.36
C ALA A 114 5.53 2.28 3.30
N LEU A 115 6.69 1.70 3.62
CA LEU A 115 7.70 2.34 4.45
C LEU A 115 8.26 3.63 3.81
N HIS A 116 8.40 3.65 2.48
CA HIS A 116 8.78 4.84 1.73
C HIS A 116 7.71 5.94 1.80
N ILE A 117 6.44 5.63 1.52
CA ILE A 117 5.32 6.56 1.61
C ILE A 117 5.15 7.11 3.03
N CYS A 118 5.23 6.24 4.05
CA CYS A 118 5.20 6.64 5.45
C CYS A 118 6.38 7.55 5.85
N ARG A 119 7.54 7.41 5.19
CA ARG A 119 8.67 8.34 5.37
C ARG A 119 8.33 9.70 4.76
N LEU A 120 7.80 9.73 3.54
CA LEU A 120 7.37 10.97 2.88
C LEU A 120 6.32 11.71 3.71
N GLY A 121 5.31 11.01 4.24
CA GLY A 121 4.28 11.59 5.09
C GLY A 121 4.84 12.23 6.38
N ARG A 122 5.80 11.56 7.03
CA ARG A 122 6.47 12.11 8.22
C ARG A 122 7.39 13.29 7.94
N SER A 123 7.90 13.40 6.71
CA SER A 123 8.76 14.50 6.26
C SER A 123 7.98 15.68 5.68
N ALA A 124 6.67 15.56 5.52
CA ALA A 124 5.80 16.67 5.12
C ALA A 124 5.65 17.68 6.27
N GLU A 125 5.34 18.94 5.92
CA GLU A 125 5.11 20.00 6.89
C GLU A 125 3.70 20.59 6.72
N PRO A 126 2.78 20.41 7.70
CA PRO A 126 2.94 19.61 8.91
C PRO A 126 2.99 18.09 8.60
N PRO A 127 3.55 17.25 9.50
CA PRO A 127 3.61 15.80 9.29
C PRO A 127 2.23 15.18 9.08
N LEU A 128 2.13 14.33 8.05
CA LEU A 128 0.91 13.64 7.69
C LEU A 128 0.86 12.25 8.32
N GLN A 129 -0.27 11.92 8.93
CA GLN A 129 -0.56 10.55 9.35
C GLN A 129 -1.09 9.77 8.14
N ILE A 130 -0.34 8.78 7.70
CA ILE A 130 -0.63 7.95 6.52
C ILE A 130 -0.86 6.50 6.95
N ARG A 131 -1.88 5.89 6.35
CA ARG A 131 -2.11 4.45 6.34
C ARG A 131 -1.79 3.92 4.95
N CYS A 132 -0.98 2.88 4.87
CA CYS A 132 -0.78 2.09 3.67
C CYS A 132 -1.38 0.70 3.88
N ILE A 133 -2.01 0.16 2.84
CA ILE A 133 -2.57 -1.19 2.82
C ILE A 133 -1.98 -1.90 1.62
N VAL A 134 -1.39 -3.07 1.87
CA VAL A 134 -0.81 -3.95 0.86
C VAL A 134 -1.59 -5.26 0.92
N SER A 135 -2.08 -5.73 -0.22
CA SER A 135 -2.62 -7.08 -0.35
C SER A 135 -1.96 -7.82 -1.51
N ALA A 136 -1.85 -9.14 -1.39
CA ALA A 136 -1.52 -10.02 -2.49
C ALA A 136 -2.34 -11.31 -2.38
N GLY A 137 -3.06 -11.65 -3.44
CA GLY A 137 -3.82 -12.88 -3.59
C GLY A 137 -3.31 -13.69 -4.76
N THR A 138 -4.08 -14.70 -5.17
CA THR A 138 -3.76 -15.49 -6.35
C THR A 138 -3.96 -14.74 -7.65
N THR A 139 -4.76 -13.68 -7.69
CA THR A 139 -5.15 -12.99 -8.92
C THR A 139 -4.45 -11.65 -9.14
N ASN A 140 -4.07 -10.96 -8.06
CA ASN A 140 -3.41 -9.64 -8.12
C ASN A 140 -2.65 -9.32 -6.82
N GLY A 141 -1.86 -8.26 -6.85
CA GLY A 141 -1.39 -7.56 -5.66
C GLY A 141 -1.82 -6.10 -5.69
N THR A 142 -2.39 -5.58 -4.60
CA THR A 142 -2.84 -4.18 -4.53
C THR A 142 -2.03 -3.40 -3.51
N PHE A 143 -1.66 -2.18 -3.89
CA PHE A 143 -1.18 -1.16 -2.97
C PHE A 143 -2.16 0.01 -2.94
N ARG A 144 -2.50 0.48 -1.74
CA ARG A 144 -3.26 1.72 -1.56
C ARG A 144 -2.80 2.48 -0.33
N PHE A 145 -2.96 3.80 -0.34
CA PHE A 145 -2.69 4.62 0.83
C PHE A 145 -3.66 5.81 0.95
N HIS A 146 -3.86 6.25 2.18
CA HIS A 146 -4.74 7.38 2.50
C HIS A 146 -4.26 8.06 3.78
N ARG A 147 -4.78 9.26 4.05
CA ARG A 147 -4.52 9.96 5.30
C ARG A 147 -5.41 9.39 6.40
N VAL A 148 -4.83 9.11 7.56
CA VAL A 148 -5.59 8.66 8.74
C VAL A 148 -6.46 9.81 9.24
N ARG A 149 -7.76 9.56 9.35
CA ARG A 149 -8.76 10.48 9.91
C ARG A 149 -9.59 9.76 10.96
N ALA A 150 -9.98 10.48 12.01
CA ALA A 150 -10.81 9.92 13.08
C ALA A 150 -12.15 9.43 12.50
N GLY A 151 -12.55 8.20 12.84
CA GLY A 151 -13.81 7.60 12.40
C GLY A 151 -13.83 7.03 10.98
N GLN A 152 -12.74 7.11 10.22
CA GLN A 152 -12.64 6.54 8.88
C GLN A 152 -11.75 5.28 8.89
N GLN A 153 -12.31 4.14 8.49
CA GLN A 153 -11.62 2.85 8.40
C GLN A 153 -11.99 2.14 7.09
N GLU A 154 -10.98 1.74 6.33
CA GLU A 154 -11.11 1.09 5.01
C GLU A 154 -10.68 -0.38 4.99
N HIS A 155 -10.45 -0.94 6.17
CA HIS A 155 -10.21 -2.36 6.34
C HIS A 155 -10.91 -2.85 7.60
N HIS A 156 -11.24 -4.13 7.62
CA HIS A 156 -11.70 -4.78 8.82
C HIS A 156 -10.58 -4.77 9.89
N PRO A 157 -10.88 -4.53 11.18
CA PRO A 157 -9.85 -4.46 12.23
C PRO A 157 -9.15 -5.81 12.48
N ASP A 158 -9.87 -6.91 12.25
CA ASP A 158 -9.34 -8.26 12.22
C ASP A 158 -9.00 -8.61 10.76
N LEU A 159 -7.70 -8.68 10.45
CA LEU A 159 -7.19 -8.89 9.10
C LEU A 159 -7.30 -10.36 8.66
N ASP A 160 -7.51 -11.31 9.58
CA ASP A 160 -7.64 -12.74 9.23
C ASP A 160 -9.00 -13.05 8.60
N ARG A 161 -9.95 -12.10 8.62
CA ARG A 161 -11.19 -12.18 7.83
C ARG A 161 -10.96 -12.15 6.31
N TYR A 162 -9.81 -11.65 5.87
CA TYR A 162 -9.43 -11.65 4.46
C TYR A 162 -8.80 -13.00 4.11
N THR A 163 -9.66 -14.00 3.83
CA THR A 163 -9.21 -15.39 3.64
C THR A 163 -8.56 -15.66 2.28
N LEU A 164 -8.81 -14.80 1.29
CA LEU A 164 -8.27 -14.93 -0.07
C LEU A 164 -7.00 -14.11 -0.30
N GLU A 165 -6.69 -13.19 0.60
CA GLU A 165 -5.61 -12.23 0.45
C GLU A 165 -4.62 -12.33 1.60
N LYS A 166 -3.35 -12.13 1.30
CA LYS A 166 -2.32 -11.87 2.30
C LYS A 166 -2.27 -10.36 2.48
N MET A 167 -2.53 -9.86 3.68
CA MET A 167 -2.66 -8.43 3.92
C MET A 167 -1.66 -7.88 4.92
N ILE A 168 -1.22 -6.64 4.66
CA ILE A 168 -0.36 -5.84 5.53
C ILE A 168 -0.96 -4.43 5.63
N VAL A 169 -1.11 -3.92 6.86
CA VAL A 169 -1.49 -2.53 7.13
C VAL A 169 -0.34 -1.83 7.86
N ILE A 170 0.06 -0.66 7.37
CA ILE A 170 1.14 0.13 7.95
C ILE A 170 0.61 1.53 8.27
N ASP A 171 0.72 1.94 9.52
CA ASP A 171 0.28 3.25 10.00
C ASP A 171 1.45 4.08 10.51
N THR A 172 1.55 5.33 10.06
CA THR A 172 2.29 6.35 10.83
C THR A 172 1.37 6.83 11.95
N GLY A 173 1.34 6.13 13.07
CA GLY A 173 0.68 6.58 14.29
C GLY A 173 1.19 7.96 14.71
N SER A 174 0.41 8.68 15.54
CA SER A 174 0.64 10.11 15.78
C SER A 174 2.10 10.44 16.14
N ALA A 175 2.56 11.59 15.65
CA ALA A 175 3.64 12.28 16.33
C ALA A 175 3.11 12.57 17.74
N ARG A 176 3.80 12.09 18.77
CA ARG A 176 3.47 12.47 20.14
C ARG A 176 3.67 13.98 20.24
N SER A 177 2.63 14.71 20.62
CA SER A 177 2.72 16.07 21.15
C SER A 177 3.47 16.06 22.47
#